data_AF-A0A822G372-F1
#
_entry.id   AF-A0A822G372-F1
#
_cell.length_a   1.000
_cell.length_b   1.000
_cell.length_c   1.000
_cell.angle_alpha   90.00
_cell.angle_beta   90.00
_cell.angle_gamma   90.00
#
_symmetry.space_group_name_H-M   'P 1'
#
loop_
_entity.id
_entity.type
_entity.pdbx_description
1 polymer ?
#
loop_
_entity_poly.entity_id
_entity_poly.type
_entity_poly.pdbx_seq_one_letter_code
_entity_poly.pdbx_strand_id
1 'polypeptide(L)' 'VITAAHCMFDSQKNRPYPANGINLFMGHYDRLKTSRHEYIKQPALYLIHPKFRISRLSPAPIHDLALIKLARPVPLTNLI' A
#
# COMPACT_ATOMS: atom_id res chain seq x y z
N VAL A 1 -1.57 -7.61 -0.92
CA VAL A 1 -2.45 -6.42 -0.81
C VAL A 1 -2.36 -5.63 -2.10
N ILE A 2 -3.50 -5.18 -2.62
CA ILE A 2 -3.58 -4.34 -3.84
C ILE A 2 -3.80 -2.88 -3.42
N THR A 3 -3.21 -1.94 -4.13
CA THR A 3 -3.41 -0.50 -3.92
C THR A 3 -3.01 0.28 -5.17
N ALA A 4 -3.17 1.60 -5.15
CA ALA A 4 -2.67 2.50 -6.19
C ALA A 4 -1.15 2.66 -6.10
N ALA A 5 -0.49 2.79 -7.26
CA ALA A 5 0.96 2.96 -7.33
C ALA A 5 1.39 4.34 -6.83
N HIS A 6 0.58 5.38 -7.06
CA HIS A 6 0.91 6.73 -6.60
C HIS A 6 0.98 6.84 -5.06
N CYS A 7 0.33 5.94 -4.31
CA CYS A 7 0.43 5.91 -2.85
C CYS A 7 1.83 5.54 -2.35
N MET A 8 2.62 4.85 -3.17
CA MET A 8 3.94 4.33 -2.80
C MET A 8 5.07 4.91 -3.68
N PHE A 9 4.79 5.92 -4.50
CA PHE A 9 5.76 6.47 -5.44
C PHE A 9 5.96 7.97 -5.22
N ASP A 10 7.22 8.36 -5.00
CA ASP A 10 7.63 9.76 -4.92
C ASP A 10 7.82 10.30 -6.34
N SER A 11 6.88 11.11 -6.81
CA SER A 11 6.91 11.71 -8.15
C SER A 11 8.01 12.75 -8.32
N GLN A 12 8.51 13.36 -7.22
CA GLN A 12 9.59 14.34 -7.27
C GLN A 12 10.95 13.64 -7.40
N LYS A 13 11.13 12.52 -6.70
CA LYS A 13 12.37 11.72 -6.73
C LYS A 13 12.34 10.58 -7.75
N ASN A 14 11.23 10.41 -8.46
CA ASN A 14 10.99 9.38 -9.46
C ASN A 14 11.35 7.97 -8.96
N ARG A 15 10.95 7.63 -7.72
CA ARG A 15 11.26 6.34 -7.09
C ARG A 15 10.20 5.93 -6.06
N PRO A 16 10.07 4.63 -5.73
CA PRO A 16 9.20 4.20 -4.66
C PRO A 16 9.61 4.77 -3.30
N TYR A 17 8.64 5.04 -2.43
CA TYR A 17 8.93 5.22 -1.00
C TYR A 17 9.55 3.95 -0.44
N PRO A 18 10.49 4.06 0.49
CA PRO A 18 11.10 2.89 1.08
C PRO A 18 10.05 2.14 1.91
N ALA A 19 10.11 0.80 1.87
CA ALA A 19 9.13 -0.04 2.53
C ALA A 19 9.30 -0.07 4.06
N ASN A 20 10.47 0.33 4.55
CA ASN A 20 10.75 0.41 5.97
C ASN A 20 9.92 1.51 6.63
N GLY A 21 9.28 1.18 7.75
CA GLY A 21 8.46 2.15 8.52
C GLY A 21 7.01 2.28 8.06
N ILE A 22 6.55 1.55 7.04
CA ILE A 22 5.12 1.48 6.70
C ILE A 22 4.44 0.36 7.49
N ASN A 23 3.30 0.69 8.10
CA ASN A 23 2.41 -0.25 8.75
C ASN A 23 1.10 -0.37 7.95
N LEU A 24 0.70 -1.60 7.65
CA LEU A 24 -0.59 -1.92 7.06
C LEU A 24 -1.53 -2.39 8.18
N PHE A 25 -2.63 -1.67 8.36
CA PHE A 25 -3.67 -2.00 9.32
C PHE A 25 -4.81 -2.71 8.59
N MET A 26 -5.20 -3.89 9.07
CA MET A 26 -6.28 -4.70 8.49
C MET A 26 -7.33 -5.02 9.55
N GLY A 27 -8.60 -5.07 9.17
CA GLY A 27 -9.72 -5.21 10.12
C GLY A 27 -9.94 -3.97 10.99
N HIS A 28 -9.48 -2.79 10.53
CA HIS A 28 -9.55 -1.54 11.27
C HIS A 28 -10.86 -0.81 10.96
N TYR A 29 -11.61 -0.45 12.01
CA TYR A 29 -12.91 0.21 11.90
C TYR A 29 -12.86 1.68 12.37
N ASP A 30 -12.30 1.94 13.56
CA ASP A 30 -12.19 3.30 14.11
C ASP A 30 -10.87 3.94 13.71
N ARG A 31 -10.93 4.95 12.83
CA ARG A 31 -9.76 5.69 12.31
C ARG A 31 -8.78 6.19 13.38
N LEU A 32 -9.24 6.45 14.61
CA LEU A 32 -8.42 7.05 15.66
C LEU A 32 -8.04 6.07 16.77
N LYS A 33 -8.61 4.86 16.80
CA LYS A 33 -8.41 3.89 17.88
C LYS A 33 -8.11 2.51 17.33
N THR A 34 -7.04 1.89 17.85
CA THR A 34 -6.74 0.50 17.54
C THR A 34 -7.55 -0.44 18.43
N SER A 35 -7.99 -1.55 17.86
CA SER A 35 -8.74 -2.61 18.54
C SER A 35 -7.95 -3.92 18.60
N ARG A 36 -8.40 -4.85 19.45
CA ARG A 36 -7.80 -6.20 19.53
C ARG A 36 -8.05 -7.06 18.29
N HIS A 37 -8.98 -6.63 17.42
CA HIS A 37 -9.38 -7.34 16.21
C HIS A 37 -8.57 -6.91 14.97
N GLU A 38 -7.61 -6.02 15.15
CA GLU A 38 -6.79 -5.51 14.05
C GLU A 38 -5.48 -6.26 13.89
N TYR A 39 -5.05 -6.37 12.64
CA TYR A 39 -3.75 -6.91 12.28
C TYR A 39 -2.88 -5.83 11.69
N ILE A 40 -1.77 -5.55 12.38
CA ILE A 40 -0.72 -4.65 11.90
C ILE A 40 0.35 -5.51 11.23
N LYS A 41 0.69 -5.22 9.97
CA LYS A 41 1.73 -5.92 9.21
C LYS A 41 2.67 -4.96 8.50
N GLN A 42 3.91 -5.40 8.37
CA GLN A 42 4.91 -4.72 7.55
C GLN A 42 4.92 -5.30 6.13
N PRO A 43 5.22 -4.45 5.13
CA PRO A 43 5.54 -4.92 3.78
C PRO A 43 6.91 -5.60 3.74
N ALA A 44 7.02 -6.68 2.96
CA ALA A 44 8.30 -7.25 2.55
C ALA A 44 8.79 -6.64 1.23
N LEU A 45 7.87 -6.34 0.31
CA LEU A 45 8.19 -5.84 -1.03
C LEU A 45 7.03 -5.05 -1.61
N TYR A 46 7.36 -4.00 -2.36
CA TYR A 46 6.47 -3.31 -3.26
C TYR A 46 6.73 -3.73 -4.70
N LEU A 47 5.66 -4.01 -5.43
CA LEU A 47 5.67 -4.34 -6.83
C LEU A 47 4.79 -3.31 -7.55
N ILE A 48 5.43 -2.27 -8.09
CA ILE A 48 4.75 -1.27 -8.89
C ILE A 48 4.55 -1.82 -10.30
N HIS A 49 3.38 -1.56 -10.90
CA HIS A 49 3.13 -1.98 -12.28
C HIS A 49 4.23 -1.44 -13.21
N PRO A 50 4.84 -2.28 -14.08
CA PRO A 50 6.02 -1.89 -14.87
C PRO A 50 5.74 -0.76 -15.87
N LYS A 51 4.48 -0.55 -16.23
CA LYS A 51 4.03 0.56 -17.10
C LYS A 51 3.48 1.76 -16.32
N PHE A 52 3.62 1.80 -14.99
CA PHE A 52 3.17 2.94 -14.20
C PHE A 52 3.87 4.22 -14.62
N ARG A 53 3.10 5.27 -14.91
CA ARG A 53 3.63 6.58 -15.30
C ARG A 53 2.77 7.69 -14.73
N ILE A 54 3.43 8.68 -14.14
CA ILE A 54 2.82 9.95 -13.77
C ILE A 54 3.16 10.94 -14.87
N SER A 55 2.15 11.44 -15.58
CA SER A 55 2.32 12.49 -16.58
C SER A 55 1.93 13.83 -15.97
N ARG A 56 2.72 14.88 -16.18
CA ARG A 56 2.30 16.24 -15.86
C ARG A 56 1.22 16.78 -16.80
N LEU A 57 1.02 16.10 -17.94
CA LEU A 57 0.08 16.50 -19.00
C LEU A 57 -1.28 15.80 -18.89
N SER A 58 -1.40 14.78 -18.03
CA SER A 58 -2.65 14.05 -17.81
C SER A 58 -3.01 14.12 -16.32
N PRO A 59 -4.27 14.44 -15.97
CA PRO A 59 -4.69 14.53 -14.58
C PRO A 59 -4.72 13.17 -13.87
N ALA A 60 -4.74 12.06 -14.61
CA ALA A 60 -4.79 10.71 -14.06
C ALA A 60 -3.48 9.96 -14.29
N PRO A 61 -2.95 9.24 -13.27
CA PRO A 61 -1.80 8.38 -13.45
C PRO A 61 -2.14 7.18 -14.35
N ILE A 62 -1.21 6.78 -15.22
CA ILE A 62 -1.40 5.65 -16.13
C ILE A 62 -0.92 4.37 -15.43
N HIS A 63 -1.73 3.31 -15.49
CA HIS A 63 -1.46 2.03 -14.82
C HIS A 63 -1.19 2.20 -13.31
N ASP A 64 -2.06 2.97 -12.64
CA ASP A 64 -1.97 3.31 -11.22
C ASP A 64 -2.29 2.12 -10.31
N LEU A 65 -1.47 1.09 -10.38
CA LEU A 65 -1.68 -0.19 -9.73
C LEU A 65 -0.36 -0.68 -9.13
N ALA A 66 -0.43 -1.15 -7.89
CA ALA A 66 0.69 -1.79 -7.23
C ALA A 66 0.24 -2.92 -6.30
N LEU A 67 1.17 -3.85 -6.06
CA LEU A 67 1.02 -4.93 -5.11
C LEU A 67 2.00 -4.76 -3.96
N ILE A 68 1.52 -5.06 -2.75
CA ILE A 68 2.35 -5.15 -1.55
C ILE A 68 2.36 -6.60 -1.10
N LYS A 69 3.55 -7.20 -1.05
CA LYS A 69 3.80 -8.49 -0.41
C LYS A 69 3.96 -8.26 1.09
N LEU A 70 3.20 -8.97 1.90
CA LEU A 70 3.33 -8.90 3.36
C LEU A 70 4.56 -9.67 3.83
N ALA A 71 5.24 -9.17 4.86
CA ALA A 71 6.35 -9.88 5.49
C ALA A 71 5.90 -11.17 6.18
N ARG A 72 4.68 -11.18 6.71
CA ARG A 72 4.01 -12.37 7.25
C ARG A 72 2.54 -12.36 6.83
N PRO A 73 1.93 -13.53 6.58
CA PRO A 73 0.51 -13.60 6.28
C PRO A 73 -0.36 -13.07 7.43
N VAL A 74 -1.61 -12.76 7.10
CA VAL A 74 -2.67 -12.36 8.02
C VAL A 74 -3.71 -13.48 8.04
N PRO A 75 -4.18 -13.92 9.22
CA PRO A 75 -5.25 -14.90 9.28
C PRO A 75 -6.55 -14.32 8.70
N LEU A 76 -7.31 -15.16 7.98
CA LEU A 76 -8.65 -14.81 7.55
C LEU A 76 -9.61 -15.03 8.72
N THR A 77 -10.44 -14.03 9.00
CA THR A 77 -11.40 -14.06 10.12
C THR A 77 -12.73 -13.45 9.67
N ASN A 78 -13.79 -13.70 10.44
CA ASN A 78 -15.12 -13.13 10.20
C ASN A 78 -15.29 -11.76 10.87
N LEU A 79 -14.19 -11.13 11.30
CA LEU A 79 -14.20 -9.83 11.96
C LEU A 79 -14.20 -8.74 10.88
N ILE A 80 -15.40 -8.31 10.51
CA ILE A 80 -15.69 -7.06 9.75
C ILE A 80 -16.87 -6.41 10.45
#